data_AF-A0A8H6YIF1-F1
#
_entry.id   AF-A0A8H6YIF1-F1
#
_cell.length_a   1.000
_cell.length_b   1.000
_cell.length_c   1.000
_cell.angle_alpha   90.00
_cell.angle_beta   90.00
_cell.angle_gamma   90.00
#
_symmetry.space_group_name_H-M   'P 1'
#
loop_
_entity.id
_entity.type
_entity.pdbx_description
1 polymer ?
#
loop_
_entity_poly.entity_id
_entity_poly.type
_entity_poly.pdbx_seq_one_letter_code
_entity_poly.pdbx_strand_id
1 'polypeptide(L)'
;MDNLVAFLLSCCTRRTIQAAPTSSVSTGITPSATPPRPRTPTQPYPTPDYLYIITMQEAEECLSTIQDGAVIGLDIESIQSAGPKLSKAQKRTQLAAQISTKGSFEIDWSQVDICLVQIATEDGRVYMINIRLIAELPAQLRRICESRNILKVSAGIFSDGQRLWDSFRLDLMSVVSLGLVARLAYPTTLLPGMPFANEPGLAVIVGHVLGYRLSKDQQTSAWDAASLSDEQKKLCSN
;
A
#
# COMPACT_ATOMS: atom_id res chain seq x y z
N MET A 1 -16.08 0.86 20.33
CA MET A 1 -15.95 -0.21 19.30
C MET A 1 -14.87 0.24 18.31
N ASP A 2 -13.76 0.76 18.85
CA ASP A 2 -12.88 1.71 18.16
C ASP A 2 -11.48 1.11 17.90
N ASN A 3 -11.22 -0.08 18.46
CA ASN A 3 -9.89 -0.68 18.53
C ASN A 3 -9.65 -1.79 17.50
N LEU A 4 -10.42 -1.88 16.41
CA LEU A 4 -10.09 -2.79 15.29
C LEU A 4 -9.69 -1.99 14.05
N VAL A 5 -10.35 -0.86 13.79
CA VAL A 5 -9.90 0.11 12.78
C VAL A 5 -8.70 0.88 13.31
N ALA A 6 -8.72 1.35 14.57
CA ALA A 6 -7.53 1.92 15.20
C ALA A 6 -6.38 0.90 15.39
N PHE A 7 -6.59 -0.40 15.13
CA PHE A 7 -5.66 -1.51 15.30
C PHE A 7 -5.26 -2.21 13.99
N LEU A 8 -6.01 -2.02 12.92
CA LEU A 8 -5.45 -2.07 11.56
C LEU A 8 -4.66 -0.78 11.28
N LEU A 9 -4.94 0.28 12.05
CA LEU A 9 -4.16 1.52 12.15
C LEU A 9 -3.16 1.56 13.34
N SER A 10 -3.14 0.53 14.22
CA SER A 10 -2.15 0.28 15.31
C SER A 10 -1.56 -1.15 15.22
N CYS A 11 -1.76 -1.77 14.05
CA CYS A 11 -1.13 -2.98 13.51
C CYS A 11 -1.30 -4.35 14.19
N CYS A 12 -2.46 -5.03 14.15
CA CYS A 12 -2.53 -6.47 14.50
C CYS A 12 -2.07 -6.85 15.94
N THR A 13 -1.92 -5.90 16.85
CA THR A 13 -1.26 -6.09 18.16
C THR A 13 -2.11 -6.75 19.25
N ARG A 14 -2.26 -8.10 19.20
CA ARG A 14 -2.36 -8.98 20.40
C ARG A 14 -3.57 -8.83 21.35
N ARG A 15 -4.19 -9.97 21.69
CA ARG A 15 -4.41 -10.32 23.11
C ARG A 15 -4.69 -11.81 23.35
N THR A 16 -3.89 -12.36 24.25
CA THR A 16 -4.19 -13.54 25.08
C THR A 16 -5.45 -13.29 25.90
N ILE A 17 -6.26 -14.34 26.02
CA ILE A 17 -7.59 -14.36 26.64
C ILE A 17 -7.47 -14.30 28.17
N GLN A 18 -8.25 -13.41 28.81
CA GLN A 18 -8.83 -13.68 30.12
C GLN A 18 -10.19 -12.97 30.25
N ALA A 19 -11.21 -13.73 30.63
CA ALA A 19 -12.61 -13.32 30.68
C ALA A 19 -13.03 -12.96 32.11
N ALA A 20 -13.90 -11.95 32.25
CA ALA A 20 -14.93 -11.79 33.30
C ALA A 20 -15.77 -10.50 33.01
N PRO A 21 -16.85 -10.20 33.76
CA PRO A 21 -18.20 -10.74 33.57
C PRO A 21 -19.22 -9.68 33.13
N THR A 22 -20.35 -10.16 32.63
CA THR A 22 -21.48 -9.39 32.10
C THR A 22 -22.32 -8.70 33.18
N SER A 23 -22.64 -7.42 32.97
CA SER A 23 -23.77 -6.74 33.61
C SER A 23 -24.64 -6.04 32.55
N SER A 24 -25.93 -6.37 32.56
CA SER A 24 -26.97 -5.85 31.68
C SER A 24 -27.45 -4.45 32.06
N VAL A 25 -27.54 -3.53 31.10
CA VAL A 25 -28.30 -2.28 31.25
C VAL A 25 -29.14 -2.00 30.00
N SER A 26 -30.35 -1.53 30.28
CA SER A 26 -31.55 -1.36 29.45
C SER A 26 -31.45 -0.30 28.35
N THR A 27 -32.20 -0.56 27.28
CA THR A 27 -32.37 0.17 26.02
C THR A 27 -33.22 1.43 26.12
N GLY A 28 -32.80 2.48 25.41
CA GLY A 28 -33.63 3.62 25.04
C GLY A 28 -32.88 4.57 24.11
N ILE A 29 -32.86 4.30 22.80
CA ILE A 29 -32.26 5.20 21.80
C ILE A 29 -33.24 5.41 20.65
N THR A 30 -33.70 6.67 20.52
CA THR A 30 -34.46 7.19 19.39
C THR A 30 -33.49 7.45 18.21
N PRO A 31 -33.78 6.98 16.98
CA PRO A 31 -32.89 7.21 15.85
C PRO A 31 -33.07 8.63 15.29
N SER A 32 -32.17 9.56 15.64
CA SER A 32 -32.01 10.83 14.91
C SER A 32 -31.00 10.60 13.78
N ALA A 33 -31.52 10.37 12.58
CA ALA A 33 -30.77 10.02 11.39
C ALA A 33 -30.27 11.26 10.63
N THR A 34 -29.42 12.07 11.25
CA THR A 34 -28.58 13.01 10.48
C THR A 34 -27.16 12.46 10.46
N PRO A 35 -26.63 12.06 9.29
CA PRO A 35 -25.25 11.59 9.23
C PRO A 35 -24.32 12.72 9.72
N PRO A 36 -23.36 12.43 10.61
CA PRO A 36 -22.45 13.44 11.13
C PRO A 36 -21.73 14.12 9.95
N ARG A 37 -21.82 15.45 9.92
CA ARG A 37 -21.15 16.27 8.91
C ARG A 37 -19.64 15.95 8.94
N PRO A 38 -18.97 15.76 7.78
CA PRO A 38 -17.53 15.53 7.75
C PRO A 38 -16.83 16.64 8.54
N ARG A 39 -16.16 16.28 9.63
CA ARG A 39 -15.39 17.24 10.41
C ARG A 39 -14.21 17.65 9.55
N THR A 40 -14.06 18.95 9.30
CA THR A 40 -12.82 19.48 8.76
C THR A 40 -11.71 19.13 9.76
N PRO A 41 -10.64 18.43 9.34
CA PRO A 41 -9.59 18.04 10.26
C PRO A 41 -9.00 19.31 10.87
N THR A 42 -9.03 19.40 12.20
CA THR A 42 -8.63 20.60 12.95
C THR A 42 -7.12 20.77 13.01
N GLN A 43 -6.35 19.74 12.60
CA GLN A 43 -4.90 19.79 12.50
C GLN A 43 -4.40 19.05 11.25
N PRO A 44 -3.33 19.55 10.60
CA PRO A 44 -2.67 18.82 9.53
C PRO A 44 -2.16 17.47 10.07
N TYR A 45 -2.24 16.43 9.25
CA TYR A 45 -1.62 15.15 9.60
C TYR A 45 -0.11 15.38 9.80
N PRO A 46 0.50 14.80 10.85
CA PRO A 46 1.93 14.94 11.06
C PRO A 46 2.66 14.45 9.80
N THR A 47 3.63 15.23 9.33
CA THR A 47 4.47 14.80 8.21
C THR A 47 5.28 13.61 8.69
N PRO A 48 5.13 12.43 8.08
CA PRO A 48 5.85 11.27 8.54
C PRO A 48 7.34 11.43 8.24
N ASP A 49 8.16 10.73 9.02
CA ASP A 49 9.59 10.64 8.77
C ASP A 49 9.79 9.80 7.52
N TYR A 50 10.41 10.36 6.47
CA TYR A 50 10.57 9.66 5.19
C TYR A 50 12.03 9.65 4.74
N LEU A 51 12.41 8.56 4.09
CA LEU A 51 13.72 8.39 3.46
C LEU A 51 13.54 8.13 1.97
N TYR A 52 14.09 9.02 1.14
CA TYR A 52 14.17 8.80 -0.31
C TYR A 52 15.46 8.05 -0.63
N ILE A 53 15.31 6.80 -1.06
CA ILE A 53 16.37 5.82 -1.21
C ILE A 53 16.64 5.60 -2.69
N ILE A 54 17.88 5.88 -3.11
CA ILE A 54 18.30 5.76 -4.51
C ILE A 54 19.52 4.85 -4.69
N THR A 55 20.07 4.32 -3.59
CA THR A 55 21.20 3.38 -3.63
C THR A 55 20.79 2.01 -3.10
N MET A 56 21.45 0.96 -3.62
CA MET A 56 21.21 -0.42 -3.16
C MET A 56 21.55 -0.58 -1.68
N GLN A 57 22.68 -0.04 -1.23
CA GLN A 57 23.13 -0.18 0.16
C GLN A 57 22.11 0.40 1.15
N GLU A 58 21.63 1.62 0.90
CA GLU A 58 20.60 2.25 1.75
C GLU A 58 19.29 1.46 1.75
N ALA A 59 18.90 0.91 0.59
CA ALA A 59 17.70 0.09 0.49
C ALA A 59 17.81 -1.18 1.32
N GLU A 60 18.91 -1.91 1.21
CA GLU A 60 19.13 -3.14 1.99
C GLU A 60 19.23 -2.84 3.49
N GLU A 61 19.92 -1.77 3.87
CA GLU A 61 20.04 -1.35 5.28
C GLU A 61 18.67 -1.00 5.87
N CYS A 62 17.91 -0.11 5.23
CA CYS A 62 16.61 0.32 5.72
C CYS A 62 15.61 -0.84 5.79
N LEU A 63 15.54 -1.67 4.73
CA LEU A 63 14.60 -2.78 4.67
C LEU A 63 14.96 -3.95 5.57
N SER A 64 16.23 -4.09 5.96
CA SER A 64 16.66 -5.11 6.94
C SER A 64 16.02 -4.92 8.32
N THR A 65 15.56 -3.70 8.63
CA THR A 65 14.89 -3.38 9.89
C THR A 65 13.47 -3.98 9.99
N ILE A 66 12.86 -4.36 8.87
CA ILE A 66 11.50 -4.91 8.83
C ILE A 66 11.56 -6.41 9.17
N GLN A 67 11.11 -6.78 10.35
CA GLN A 67 11.19 -8.15 10.85
C GLN A 67 9.92 -8.97 10.55
N ASP A 68 10.03 -10.28 10.69
CA ASP A 68 8.86 -11.16 10.67
C ASP A 68 7.86 -10.75 11.78
N GLY A 69 6.58 -10.80 11.45
CA GLY A 69 5.49 -10.33 12.30
C GLY A 69 5.11 -8.87 12.10
N ALA A 70 5.87 -8.10 11.30
CA ALA A 70 5.55 -6.71 10.99
C ALA A 70 4.30 -6.57 10.10
N VAL A 71 3.57 -5.47 10.30
CA VAL A 71 2.55 -4.96 9.36
C VAL A 71 3.11 -3.73 8.65
N ILE A 72 3.03 -3.71 7.33
CA ILE A 72 3.51 -2.59 6.52
C ILE A 72 2.44 -2.09 5.57
N GLY A 73 2.44 -0.77 5.31
CA GLY A 73 1.80 -0.19 4.15
C GLY A 73 2.67 -0.41 2.91
N LEU A 74 2.08 -0.81 1.79
CA LEU A 74 2.79 -0.96 0.51
C LEU A 74 2.05 -0.20 -0.59
N ASP A 75 2.78 0.65 -1.31
CA ASP A 75 2.28 1.32 -2.51
C ASP A 75 3.38 1.40 -3.57
N ILE A 76 2.98 1.53 -4.83
CA ILE A 76 3.93 1.65 -5.95
C ILE A 76 3.51 2.76 -6.91
N GLU A 77 4.49 3.50 -7.40
CA GLU A 77 4.30 4.41 -8.51
C GLU A 77 4.92 3.83 -9.78
N SER A 78 4.26 4.14 -10.90
CA SER A 78 4.71 3.71 -12.23
C SER A 78 4.82 4.89 -13.17
N ILE A 79 5.80 4.84 -14.06
CA ILE A 79 5.79 5.71 -15.24
C ILE A 79 4.78 5.20 -16.27
N GLN A 80 4.09 6.09 -16.97
CA GLN A 80 3.40 5.71 -18.19
C GLN A 80 4.46 5.37 -19.23
N SER A 81 4.74 4.07 -19.45
CA SER A 81 5.70 3.69 -20.49
C SER A 81 5.14 4.11 -21.86
N ALA A 82 5.95 4.86 -22.63
CA ALA A 82 5.63 5.27 -24.00
C ALA A 82 5.76 4.11 -25.02
N GLY A 83 6.12 2.91 -24.56
CA GLY A 83 6.29 1.72 -25.39
C GLY A 83 4.96 1.03 -25.73
N PRO A 84 4.93 0.21 -26.80
CA PRO A 84 3.76 -0.58 -27.13
C PRO A 84 3.43 -1.54 -25.97
N LYS A 85 2.23 -1.40 -25.40
CA LYS A 85 1.73 -2.31 -24.35
C LYS A 85 1.62 -3.71 -24.93
N LEU A 86 2.51 -4.60 -24.53
CA LEU A 86 2.38 -6.03 -24.85
C LEU A 86 1.09 -6.57 -24.22
N SER A 87 0.32 -7.33 -25.00
CA SER A 87 -0.84 -8.05 -24.49
C SER A 87 -0.40 -9.07 -23.43
N LYS A 88 -1.33 -9.48 -22.54
CA LYS A 88 -1.08 -10.53 -21.53
C LYS A 88 -0.50 -11.82 -22.14
N ALA A 89 -0.96 -12.19 -23.35
CA ALA A 89 -0.46 -13.36 -24.07
C ALA A 89 0.99 -13.17 -24.52
N GLN A 90 1.33 -12.01 -25.08
CA GLN A 90 2.69 -11.70 -25.50
C GLN A 90 3.67 -11.67 -24.32
N LYS A 91 3.27 -11.05 -23.19
CA LYS A 91 4.07 -11.06 -21.95
C LYS A 91 4.36 -12.49 -21.47
N ARG A 92 3.37 -13.38 -21.51
CA ARG A 92 3.53 -14.79 -21.13
C ARG A 92 4.45 -15.57 -22.08
N THR A 93 4.33 -15.36 -23.39
CA THR A 93 5.19 -16.03 -24.37
C THR A 93 6.64 -15.58 -24.27
N GLN A 94 6.88 -14.26 -24.13
CA GLN A 94 8.22 -13.73 -23.91
C GLN A 94 8.84 -14.29 -22.61
N LEU A 95 8.03 -14.39 -21.55
CA LEU A 95 8.44 -14.99 -20.28
C LEU A 95 8.82 -16.48 -20.42
N ALA A 96 7.98 -17.27 -21.10
CA ALA A 96 8.28 -18.69 -21.33
C ALA A 96 9.61 -18.88 -22.09
N ALA A 97 9.88 -18.00 -23.06
CA ALA A 97 11.13 -18.00 -23.80
C ALA A 97 12.34 -17.61 -22.92
N GLN A 98 12.21 -16.62 -22.02
CA GLN A 98 13.28 -16.21 -21.11
C GLN A 98 13.65 -17.31 -20.10
N ILE A 99 12.64 -17.95 -19.48
CA ILE A 99 12.84 -19.06 -18.53
C ILE A 99 13.55 -20.23 -19.23
N SER A 100 13.16 -20.56 -20.45
CA SER A 100 13.71 -21.68 -21.21
C SER A 100 15.16 -21.48 -21.66
N THR A 101 15.65 -20.24 -21.76
CA THR A 101 16.97 -19.93 -22.35
C THR A 101 18.05 -19.57 -21.34
N LYS A 102 17.70 -18.99 -20.19
CA LYS A 102 18.72 -18.43 -19.27
C LYS A 102 18.86 -19.16 -17.93
N GLY A 103 17.95 -20.07 -17.56
CA GLY A 103 17.99 -20.79 -16.27
C GLY A 103 17.91 -19.91 -15.01
N SER A 104 17.92 -18.58 -15.19
CA SER A 104 17.84 -17.51 -14.21
C SER A 104 16.96 -16.41 -14.79
N PHE A 105 16.16 -15.78 -13.94
CA PHE A 105 15.30 -14.67 -14.35
C PHE A 105 16.11 -13.38 -14.32
N GLU A 106 16.56 -12.93 -15.49
CA GLU A 106 17.16 -11.62 -15.66
C GLU A 106 16.05 -10.59 -15.87
N ILE A 107 16.02 -9.55 -15.02
CA ILE A 107 15.03 -8.47 -15.12
C ILE A 107 15.33 -7.65 -16.38
N ASP A 108 14.38 -7.59 -17.31
CA ASP A 108 14.45 -6.67 -18.45
C ASP A 108 13.99 -5.28 -18.01
N TRP A 109 14.94 -4.47 -17.54
CA TRP A 109 14.72 -3.11 -17.06
C TRP A 109 14.09 -2.16 -18.08
N SER A 110 14.13 -2.49 -19.38
CA SER A 110 13.43 -1.71 -20.41
C SER A 110 11.90 -1.85 -20.34
N GLN A 111 11.42 -2.94 -19.74
CA GLN A 111 10.00 -3.29 -19.62
C GLN A 111 9.41 -2.98 -18.23
N VAL A 112 10.26 -2.65 -17.26
CA VAL A 112 9.82 -2.27 -15.91
C VAL A 112 9.18 -0.88 -15.97
N ASP A 113 7.90 -0.80 -15.62
CA ASP A 113 7.15 0.45 -15.53
C ASP A 113 7.10 1.02 -14.11
N ILE A 114 7.41 0.22 -13.10
CA ILE A 114 7.52 0.65 -11.70
C ILE A 114 8.76 1.54 -11.53
N CYS A 115 8.58 2.69 -10.91
CA CYS A 115 9.65 3.65 -10.60
C CYS A 115 9.90 3.78 -9.11
N LEU A 116 8.84 3.84 -8.30
CA LEU A 116 8.93 4.04 -6.87
C LEU A 116 8.19 2.92 -6.14
N VAL A 117 8.78 2.43 -5.06
CA VAL A 117 8.10 1.57 -4.08
C VAL A 117 8.08 2.30 -2.74
N GLN A 118 6.90 2.44 -2.17
CA GLN A 118 6.68 3.07 -0.87
C GLN A 118 6.36 1.99 0.16
N ILE A 119 7.10 2.00 1.27
CA ILE A 119 6.85 1.13 2.41
C ILE A 119 6.66 2.00 3.65
N ALA A 120 5.46 1.97 4.21
CA ALA A 120 5.16 2.61 5.48
C ALA A 120 5.24 1.58 6.62
N THR A 121 5.98 1.90 7.68
CA THR A 121 6.18 1.01 8.84
C THR A 121 5.33 1.45 10.03
N GLU A 122 5.18 0.55 11.01
CA GLU A 122 4.33 0.78 12.19
C GLU A 122 4.83 1.94 13.08
N ASP A 123 6.12 2.25 13.04
CA ASP A 123 6.74 3.36 13.76
C ASP A 123 6.56 4.72 13.05
N GLY A 124 5.83 4.75 11.94
CA GLY A 124 5.49 5.97 11.20
C GLY A 124 6.57 6.42 10.21
N ARG A 125 7.58 5.60 9.93
CA ARG A 125 8.55 5.86 8.86
C ARG A 125 8.01 5.45 7.50
N VAL A 126 8.45 6.16 6.46
CA VAL A 126 8.14 5.84 5.06
C VAL A 126 9.43 5.72 4.26
N TYR A 127 9.68 4.54 3.72
CA TYR A 127 10.77 4.29 2.78
C TYR A 127 10.27 4.48 1.35
N MET A 128 10.86 5.43 0.63
CA MET A 128 10.54 5.73 -0.76
C MET A 128 11.70 5.28 -1.65
N ILE A 129 11.59 4.10 -2.23
CA ILE A 129 12.69 3.41 -2.92
C ILE A 129 12.54 3.62 -4.42
N ASN A 130 13.45 4.38 -5.02
CA ASN A 130 13.48 4.56 -6.47
C ASN A 130 14.21 3.40 -7.14
N ILE A 131 13.46 2.36 -7.50
CA ILE A 131 14.02 1.12 -8.06
C ILE A 131 14.69 1.36 -9.42
N ARG A 132 14.23 2.36 -10.20
CA ARG A 132 14.87 2.68 -11.49
C ARG A 132 16.26 3.26 -11.34
N LEU A 133 16.47 4.09 -10.32
CA LEU A 133 17.80 4.68 -10.06
C LEU A 133 18.75 3.65 -9.44
N ILE A 134 18.23 2.74 -8.61
CA ILE A 134 19.02 1.61 -8.09
C ILE A 134 19.43 0.66 -9.22
N ALA A 135 18.57 0.53 -10.26
CA ALA A 135 18.76 -0.36 -11.42
C ALA A 135 18.91 -1.85 -11.06
N GLU A 136 18.49 -2.21 -9.86
CA GLU A 136 18.48 -3.57 -9.34
C GLU A 136 17.36 -3.70 -8.29
N LEU A 137 16.83 -4.91 -8.09
CA LEU A 137 15.81 -5.18 -7.08
C LEU A 137 16.48 -5.56 -5.75
N PRO A 138 16.30 -4.79 -4.66
CA PRO A 138 16.88 -5.14 -3.36
C PRO A 138 16.41 -6.52 -2.87
N ALA A 139 17.34 -7.31 -2.33
CA ALA A 139 17.07 -8.65 -1.80
C ALA A 139 16.11 -8.59 -0.61
N GLN A 140 16.24 -7.58 0.25
CA GLN A 140 15.29 -7.36 1.35
C GLN A 140 13.88 -7.03 0.85
N LEU A 141 13.74 -6.30 -0.26
CA LEU A 141 12.42 -6.02 -0.84
C LEU A 141 11.76 -7.32 -1.32
N ARG A 142 12.52 -8.20 -1.99
CA ARG A 142 12.03 -9.53 -2.36
C ARG A 142 11.60 -10.34 -1.14
N ARG A 143 12.45 -10.43 -0.11
CA ARG A 143 12.12 -11.11 1.15
C ARG A 143 10.83 -10.58 1.74
N ILE A 144 10.67 -9.26 1.79
CA ILE A 144 9.47 -8.63 2.35
C ILE A 144 8.24 -9.05 1.54
N CYS A 145 8.24 -8.85 0.22
CA CYS A 145 7.11 -9.18 -0.65
C CYS A 145 6.71 -10.67 -0.54
N GLU A 146 7.68 -11.57 -0.56
CA GLU A 146 7.47 -13.03 -0.60
C GLU A 146 7.28 -13.66 0.80
N SER A 147 7.53 -12.92 1.88
CA SER A 147 7.35 -13.45 3.25
C SER A 147 5.87 -13.60 3.61
N ARG A 148 5.49 -14.77 4.13
CA ARG A 148 4.17 -15.00 4.74
C ARG A 148 4.03 -14.40 6.13
N ASN A 149 5.15 -14.09 6.77
CA ASN A 149 5.19 -13.60 8.15
C ASN A 149 5.09 -12.07 8.22
N ILE A 150 5.17 -11.37 7.08
CA ILE A 150 5.01 -9.91 7.00
C ILE A 150 3.68 -9.63 6.32
N LEU A 151 2.80 -8.88 6.99
CA LEU A 151 1.49 -8.50 6.49
C LEU A 151 1.59 -7.20 5.68
N LYS A 152 1.17 -7.21 4.41
CA LYS A 152 1.16 -6.03 3.56
C LYS A 152 -0.26 -5.51 3.45
N VAL A 153 -0.42 -4.23 3.74
CA VAL A 153 -1.69 -3.51 3.71
C VAL A 153 -1.59 -2.48 2.61
N SER A 154 -2.57 -2.44 1.71
CA SER A 154 -2.53 -1.51 0.58
C SER A 154 -3.92 -1.28 0.00
N ALA A 155 -4.09 -0.14 -0.67
CA ALA A 155 -5.29 0.19 -1.43
C ALA A 155 -5.00 -0.01 -2.91
N GLY A 156 -5.65 -0.99 -3.55
CA GLY A 156 -5.35 -1.32 -4.95
C GLY A 156 -4.36 -2.47 -5.13
N ILE A 157 -4.04 -3.20 -4.07
CA ILE A 157 -2.98 -4.22 -4.03
C ILE A 157 -3.04 -5.31 -5.11
N PHE A 158 -4.21 -5.59 -5.68
CA PHE A 158 -4.31 -6.52 -6.81
C PHE A 158 -3.63 -5.97 -8.07
N SER A 159 -3.79 -4.68 -8.35
CA SER A 159 -3.10 -3.99 -9.45
C SER A 159 -1.60 -3.99 -9.20
N ASP A 160 -1.20 -3.64 -7.97
CA ASP A 160 0.21 -3.46 -7.63
C ASP A 160 0.94 -4.80 -7.57
N GLY A 161 0.30 -5.82 -7.01
CA GLY A 161 0.79 -7.20 -7.03
C GLY A 161 0.97 -7.72 -8.46
N GLN A 162 0.03 -7.44 -9.36
CA GLN A 162 0.19 -7.83 -10.78
C GLN A 162 1.37 -7.11 -11.44
N ARG A 163 1.60 -5.83 -11.12
CA ARG A 163 2.72 -5.04 -11.67
C ARG A 163 4.07 -5.51 -11.10
N LEU A 164 4.13 -5.79 -9.79
CA LEU A 164 5.31 -6.36 -9.13
C LEU A 164 5.65 -7.75 -9.70
N TRP A 165 4.63 -8.57 -9.95
CA TRP A 165 4.81 -9.83 -10.66
C TRP A 165 5.32 -9.61 -12.08
N ASP A 166 4.66 -8.74 -12.85
CA ASP A 166 4.99 -8.46 -14.25
C ASP A 166 6.42 -7.91 -14.43
N SER A 167 6.86 -7.04 -13.52
CA SER A 167 8.18 -6.38 -13.57
C SER A 167 9.30 -7.21 -12.94
N PHE A 168 9.05 -7.81 -11.78
CA PHE A 168 10.11 -8.37 -10.92
C PHE A 168 9.93 -9.84 -10.55
N ARG A 169 8.79 -10.45 -10.94
CA ARG A 169 8.38 -11.80 -10.52
C ARG A 169 8.39 -11.93 -9.00
N LEU A 170 7.80 -10.93 -8.34
CA LEU A 170 7.58 -10.95 -6.91
C LEU A 170 6.23 -11.56 -6.61
N ASP A 171 6.23 -12.65 -5.84
CA ASP A 171 5.02 -13.23 -5.29
C ASP A 171 4.61 -12.47 -4.04
N LEU A 172 3.61 -11.60 -4.16
CA LEU A 172 3.15 -10.81 -3.02
C LEU A 172 2.29 -11.68 -2.09
N MET A 173 2.90 -12.13 -0.99
CA MET A 173 2.26 -13.00 0.02
C MET A 173 1.70 -12.21 1.21
N SER A 174 0.75 -12.78 1.95
CA SER A 174 0.17 -12.19 3.17
C SER A 174 -0.29 -10.74 2.99
N VAL A 175 -1.35 -10.58 2.19
CA VAL A 175 -1.85 -9.30 1.71
C VAL A 175 -3.25 -9.01 2.24
N VAL A 176 -3.50 -7.76 2.60
CA VAL A 176 -4.83 -7.23 2.94
C VAL A 176 -5.13 -6.02 2.06
N SER A 177 -6.24 -6.10 1.31
CA SER A 177 -6.79 -4.93 0.62
C SER A 177 -7.55 -4.05 1.61
N LEU A 178 -7.10 -2.80 1.76
CA LEU A 178 -7.81 -1.77 2.53
C LEU A 178 -9.20 -1.50 1.95
N GLY A 179 -9.34 -1.55 0.62
CA GLY A 179 -10.61 -1.35 -0.07
C GLY A 179 -11.65 -2.39 0.35
N LEU A 180 -11.27 -3.66 0.33
CA LEU A 180 -12.14 -4.76 0.78
C LEU A 180 -12.48 -4.64 2.26
N VAL A 181 -11.49 -4.36 3.12
CA VAL A 181 -11.73 -4.19 4.56
C VAL A 181 -12.69 -3.04 4.81
N ALA A 182 -12.48 -1.88 4.18
CA ALA A 182 -13.34 -0.71 4.33
C ALA A 182 -14.76 -1.00 3.84
N ARG A 183 -14.92 -1.75 2.74
CA ARG A 183 -16.23 -2.17 2.22
C ARG A 183 -16.98 -3.06 3.21
N LEU A 184 -16.28 -3.99 3.86
CA LEU A 184 -16.87 -4.90 4.85
C LEU A 184 -17.22 -4.18 6.15
N ALA A 185 -16.37 -3.26 6.60
CA ALA A 185 -16.59 -2.50 7.83
C ALA A 185 -17.69 -1.44 7.68
N TYR A 186 -17.87 -0.87 6.47
CA TYR A 186 -18.75 0.27 6.21
C TYR A 186 -19.61 0.09 4.95
N PRO A 187 -20.43 -0.98 4.87
CA PRO A 187 -21.10 -1.37 3.62
C PRO A 187 -22.10 -0.32 3.10
N THR A 188 -22.68 0.50 3.98
CA THR A 188 -23.73 1.47 3.66
C THR A 188 -23.26 2.92 3.67
N THR A 189 -22.19 3.25 4.40
CA THR A 189 -21.77 4.65 4.64
C THR A 189 -20.63 5.11 3.74
N LEU A 190 -19.70 4.22 3.38
CA LEU A 190 -18.53 4.56 2.56
C LEU A 190 -18.87 4.63 1.07
N LEU A 191 -19.87 3.85 0.65
CA LEU A 191 -20.21 3.64 -0.76
C LEU A 191 -21.73 3.42 -0.93
N PRO A 192 -22.58 4.39 -0.54
CA PRO A 192 -24.02 4.28 -0.74
C PRO A 192 -24.34 4.16 -2.24
N GLY A 193 -24.98 3.05 -2.62
CA GLY A 193 -25.41 2.82 -4.00
C GLY A 193 -24.32 2.36 -4.99
N MET A 194 -23.05 2.18 -4.57
CA MET A 194 -22.08 1.54 -5.46
C MET A 194 -22.22 0.02 -5.45
N PRO A 195 -22.07 -0.64 -6.61
CA PRO A 195 -21.96 -2.09 -6.70
C PRO A 195 -20.84 -2.63 -5.81
N PHE A 196 -21.03 -3.84 -5.26
CA PHE A 196 -20.02 -4.50 -4.44
C PHE A 196 -18.69 -4.75 -5.16
N ALA A 197 -18.70 -4.76 -6.50
CA ALA A 197 -17.52 -4.92 -7.33
C ALA A 197 -16.53 -3.74 -7.28
N ASN A 198 -16.93 -2.58 -6.76
CA ASN A 198 -16.05 -1.40 -6.70
C ASN A 198 -15.52 -1.21 -5.29
N GLU A 199 -14.22 -1.43 -5.11
CA GLU A 199 -13.51 -1.11 -3.87
C GLU A 199 -13.33 0.41 -3.72
N PRO A 200 -13.53 0.99 -2.52
CA PRO A 200 -13.24 2.40 -2.31
C PRO A 200 -11.73 2.65 -2.44
N GLY A 201 -11.35 3.69 -3.17
CA GLY A 201 -9.95 4.10 -3.26
C GLY A 201 -9.44 4.73 -1.96
N LEU A 202 -8.11 4.78 -1.80
CA LEU A 202 -7.44 5.25 -0.57
C LEU A 202 -7.96 6.62 -0.08
N ALA A 203 -8.10 7.60 -0.99
CA ALA A 203 -8.60 8.93 -0.65
C ALA A 203 -10.00 8.93 0.00
N VAL A 204 -10.87 8.00 -0.42
CA VAL A 204 -12.22 7.85 0.13
C VAL A 204 -12.15 7.21 1.52
N ILE A 205 -11.30 6.19 1.68
CA ILE A 205 -11.09 5.51 2.97
C ILE A 205 -10.51 6.49 3.99
N VAL A 206 -9.44 7.20 3.64
CA VAL A 206 -8.76 8.19 4.50
C VAL A 206 -9.71 9.33 4.87
N GLY A 207 -10.50 9.83 3.90
CA GLY A 207 -11.53 10.85 4.16
C GLY A 207 -12.61 10.39 5.12
N HIS A 208 -13.04 9.14 5.02
CA HIS A 208 -14.09 8.61 5.90
C HIS A 208 -13.57 8.26 7.30
N VAL A 209 -12.43 7.58 7.37
CA VAL A 209 -11.90 7.02 8.62
C VAL A 209 -11.14 8.06 9.43
N LEU A 210 -10.32 8.88 8.78
CA LEU A 210 -9.44 9.85 9.43
C LEU A 210 -9.98 11.28 9.35
N GLY A 211 -11.03 11.52 8.56
CA GLY A 211 -11.50 12.88 8.26
C GLY A 211 -10.49 13.68 7.43
N TYR A 212 -9.49 13.04 6.83
CA TYR A 212 -8.40 13.69 6.11
C TYR A 212 -8.60 13.60 4.60
N ARG A 213 -8.31 14.68 3.86
CA ARG A 213 -8.47 14.70 2.40
C ARG A 213 -7.11 14.57 1.73
N LEU A 214 -6.87 13.41 1.10
CA LEU A 214 -5.71 13.24 0.22
C LEU A 214 -5.85 14.14 -1.02
N SER A 215 -4.82 14.92 -1.33
CA SER A 215 -4.73 15.62 -2.62
C SER A 215 -4.36 14.61 -3.71
N LYS A 216 -4.97 14.75 -4.89
CA LYS A 216 -4.65 13.93 -6.07
C LYS A 216 -3.86 14.73 -7.12
N ASP A 217 -3.48 15.95 -6.79
CA ASP A 217 -3.09 16.95 -7.80
C ASP A 217 -1.72 16.65 -8.46
N GLN A 218 -0.98 15.64 -7.99
CA GLN A 218 0.33 15.24 -8.53
C GLN A 218 0.49 13.74 -8.86
N GLN A 219 -0.61 13.01 -9.06
CA GLN A 219 -0.56 11.59 -9.46
C GLN A 219 0.11 11.33 -10.83
N THR A 220 0.48 12.37 -11.60
CA THR A 220 1.04 12.26 -12.96
C THR A 220 2.46 12.81 -13.07
N SER A 221 3.26 12.75 -12.00
CA SER A 221 4.56 13.40 -11.94
C SER A 221 5.73 12.52 -12.42
N ALA A 222 6.90 13.14 -12.67
CA ALA A 222 8.12 12.47 -13.12
C ALA A 222 8.79 11.70 -11.96
N TRP A 223 8.22 10.55 -11.61
CA TRP A 223 8.65 9.71 -10.49
C TRP A 223 10.00 9.01 -10.71
N ASP A 224 10.51 9.00 -11.94
CA ASP A 224 11.83 8.49 -12.32
C ASP A 224 12.95 9.53 -12.19
N ALA A 225 12.65 10.73 -11.69
CA ALA A 225 13.64 11.79 -11.49
C ALA A 225 14.70 11.41 -10.45
N ALA A 226 15.95 11.85 -10.68
CA ALA A 226 17.08 11.68 -9.76
C ALA A 226 16.79 12.22 -8.34
N SER A 227 15.93 13.24 -8.26
CA SER A 227 15.41 13.80 -7.02
C SER A 227 13.93 14.12 -7.18
N LEU A 228 13.14 13.82 -6.16
CA LEU A 228 11.74 14.25 -6.09
C LEU A 228 11.64 15.69 -5.56
N SER A 229 10.63 16.43 -6.00
CA SER A 229 10.26 17.72 -5.40
C SER A 229 9.74 17.51 -3.97
N ASP A 230 9.72 18.58 -3.17
CA ASP A 230 9.23 18.47 -1.79
C ASP A 230 7.72 18.20 -1.75
N GLU A 231 6.97 18.67 -2.74
CA GLU A 231 5.56 18.32 -2.91
C GLU A 231 5.36 16.83 -3.25
N GLN A 232 6.21 16.26 -4.12
CA GLN A 232 6.18 14.83 -4.46
C GLN A 232 6.51 13.97 -3.25
N LYS A 233 7.57 14.32 -2.49
CA LYS A 233 7.95 13.64 -1.25
C LYS A 233 6.83 13.72 -0.21
N LYS A 234 6.22 14.89 -0.07
CA LYS A 234 5.09 15.08 0.84
C LYS A 234 3.88 14.27 0.41
N LEU A 235 3.56 14.20 -0.89
CA LEU A 235 2.44 13.41 -1.38
C LEU A 235 2.64 11.93 -1.08
N CYS A 236 3.79 11.37 -1.44
CA CYS A 236 4.08 9.95 -1.28
C CYS A 236 4.21 9.48 0.17
N SER A 237 4.46 10.41 1.09
CA SER A 237 4.60 10.10 2.51
C SER A 237 3.26 10.15 3.25
N ASN A 238 2.23 10.79 2.70
CA ASN A 238 0.88 10.87 3.30
C ASN A 238 -0.01 9.66 2.98
#